data_AF-C0L6L6-F1
#
_entry.id   AF-C0L6L6-F1
#
_cell.length_a   1.000
_cell.length_b   1.000
_cell.length_c   1.000
_cell.angle_alpha   90.00
_cell.angle_beta   90.00
_cell.angle_gamma   90.00
#
_symmetry.space_group_name_H-M   'P 1'
#
loop_
_entity.id
_entity.type
_entity.pdbx_description
1 polymer ?
#
loop_
_entity_poly.entity_id
_entity_poly.type
_entity_poly.pdbx_seq_one_letter_code
_entity_poly.pdbx_strand_id
1 'polypeptide(L)'
;SIKEWVSDYVNHYYQLASDIHMDKELQGWWNEVRTKGHPDKEEGWPELNCHGSLVEVLTTIIWVASGHHAAVNFGQYPYAGYFPNRPTIARRNMPTEGQACSHDGMQPTFVEDPVRVLLDTFPSQYQTTLV
;
A
#
# COMPACT_ATOMS: atom_id res chain seq x y z
N SER A 1 9.61 -2.97 20.86
CA SER A 1 8.89 -2.71 19.59
C SER A 1 9.24 -1.31 19.06
N ILE A 2 8.88 -0.93 17.82
CA ILE A 2 9.13 0.45 17.31
C ILE A 2 8.54 1.49 18.28
N LYS A 3 7.30 1.27 18.74
CA LYS A 3 6.62 2.18 19.65
C LYS A 3 7.34 2.38 20.98
N GLU A 4 7.84 1.30 21.58
CA GLU A 4 8.67 1.39 22.80
C GLU A 4 9.92 2.24 22.57
N TRP A 5 10.67 1.97 21.49
CA TRP A 5 11.89 2.73 21.18
C TRP A 5 11.60 4.22 20.95
N VAL A 6 10.55 4.54 20.18
CA VAL A 6 10.12 5.93 19.96
C VAL A 6 9.67 6.57 21.28
N SER A 7 8.98 5.83 22.15
CA SER A 7 8.53 6.34 23.45
C SER A 7 9.71 6.72 24.33
N ASP A 8 10.71 5.85 24.44
CA ASP A 8 11.93 6.12 25.21
C ASP A 8 12.70 7.31 24.64
N TYR A 9 12.81 7.40 23.30
CA TYR A 9 13.47 8.51 22.62
C TYR A 9 12.75 9.85 22.87
N VAL A 10 11.43 9.89 22.67
CA VAL A 10 10.63 11.12 22.88
C VAL A 10 10.70 11.58 24.35
N ASN A 11 10.58 10.65 25.30
CA ASN A 11 10.66 10.96 26.73
C ASN A 11 12.07 11.43 27.16
N HIS A 12 13.12 11.10 26.40
CA HIS A 12 14.47 11.58 26.67
C HIS A 12 14.65 13.07 26.30
N TYR A 13 14.10 13.50 25.15
CA TYR A 13 14.29 14.86 24.63
C TYR A 13 13.22 15.85 25.08
N TYR A 14 11.98 15.37 25.30
CA TYR A 14 10.88 16.19 25.78
C TYR A 14 10.47 15.66 27.16
N GLN A 15 10.69 16.46 28.22
CA GLN A 15 10.32 16.04 29.58
C GLN A 15 8.87 16.38 29.90
N LEU A 16 8.39 17.51 29.36
CA LEU A 16 7.04 18.02 29.55
C LEU A 16 6.32 18.16 28.21
N ALA A 17 4.99 18.04 28.22
CA ALA A 17 4.18 18.26 27.02
C ALA A 17 4.35 19.70 26.48
N SER A 18 4.67 20.66 27.37
CA SER A 18 5.04 22.03 26.99
C SER A 18 6.22 22.08 26.04
N ASP A 19 7.20 21.20 26.21
CA ASP A 19 8.41 21.19 25.41
C ASP A 19 8.07 20.82 23.95
N ILE A 20 7.04 20.00 23.73
CA ILE A 20 6.54 19.60 22.40
C ILE A 20 5.71 20.72 21.77
N HIS A 21 4.75 21.30 22.51
CA HIS A 21 3.87 22.32 21.93
C HIS A 21 4.58 23.65 21.69
N MET A 22 5.68 23.93 22.41
CA MET A 22 6.48 25.15 22.27
C MET A 22 7.62 25.03 21.27
N ASP A 23 7.93 23.82 20.81
CA ASP A 23 8.95 23.57 19.79
C ASP A 23 8.45 24.06 18.43
N LYS A 24 8.93 25.24 18.03
CA LYS A 24 8.52 25.89 16.78
C LYS A 24 8.93 25.11 15.53
N GLU A 25 10.05 24.40 15.57
CA GLU A 25 10.52 23.62 14.44
C GLU A 25 9.65 22.38 14.26
N LEU A 26 9.35 21.68 15.35
CA LEU A 26 8.48 20.51 15.35
C LEU A 26 7.04 20.86 14.92
N GLN A 27 6.47 21.94 15.46
CA GLN A 27 5.13 22.41 15.07
C GLN A 27 5.10 22.89 13.60
N GLY A 28 6.15 23.60 13.17
CA GLY A 28 6.29 24.07 11.79
C GLY A 28 6.37 22.90 10.80
N TRP A 29 7.18 21.88 11.10
CA TRP A 29 7.29 20.66 10.32
C TRP A 29 5.93 19.94 10.22
N TRP A 30 5.26 19.71 11.34
CA TRP A 30 3.98 18.98 11.32
C TRP A 30 2.90 19.75 10.56
N ASN A 31 2.86 21.07 10.70
CA ASN A 31 1.96 21.91 9.92
C ASN A 31 2.26 21.83 8.41
N GLU A 32 3.54 21.84 8.01
CA GLU A 32 3.91 21.74 6.60
C GLU A 32 3.53 20.38 5.99
N VAL A 33 3.78 19.27 6.71
CA VAL A 33 3.36 17.93 6.29
C VAL A 33 1.86 17.89 6.00
N ARG A 34 1.05 18.48 6.88
CA ARG A 34 -0.41 18.50 6.77
C ARG A 34 -0.94 19.42 5.68
N THR A 35 -0.39 20.64 5.59
CA THR A 35 -0.98 21.71 4.78
C THR A 35 -0.34 21.86 3.39
N LYS A 36 0.89 21.36 3.21
CA LYS A 36 1.59 21.41 1.92
C LYS A 36 1.95 20.03 1.38
N GLY A 37 2.33 19.10 2.26
CA GLY A 37 2.65 17.72 1.87
C GLY A 37 1.41 16.93 1.46
N HIS A 38 0.31 17.10 2.21
CA HIS A 38 -0.96 16.40 2.01
C HIS A 38 -2.17 17.36 2.07
N PRO A 39 -2.19 18.43 1.25
CA PRO A 39 -3.21 19.49 1.32
C PRO A 39 -4.63 18.98 1.00
N ASP A 40 -4.74 17.86 0.30
CA ASP A 40 -5.98 17.19 -0.08
C ASP A 40 -6.63 16.40 1.07
N LYS A 41 -5.90 16.17 2.17
CA LYS A 41 -6.39 15.44 3.33
C LYS A 41 -6.82 16.42 4.43
N GLU A 42 -8.13 16.62 4.55
CA GLU A 42 -8.70 17.60 5.49
C GLU A 42 -8.91 17.04 6.91
N GLU A 43 -9.16 15.73 7.05
CA GLU A 43 -9.52 15.09 8.32
C GLU A 43 -8.57 13.97 8.74
N GLY A 44 -8.65 13.59 10.03
CA GLY A 44 -7.91 12.44 10.60
C GLY A 44 -6.47 12.73 11.00
N TRP A 45 -6.09 14.01 11.14
CA TRP A 45 -4.77 14.41 11.61
C TRP A 45 -4.71 14.46 13.14
N PRO A 46 -3.70 13.85 13.78
CA PRO A 46 -3.46 14.05 15.20
C PRO A 46 -2.94 15.47 15.49
N GLU A 47 -3.36 16.01 16.64
CA GLU A 47 -2.75 17.21 17.22
C GLU A 47 -1.41 16.84 17.85
N LEU A 48 -0.33 17.55 17.49
CA LEU A 48 1.02 17.24 17.96
C LEU A 48 1.37 18.05 19.21
N ASN A 49 0.66 17.81 20.31
CA ASN A 49 0.73 18.67 21.52
C ASN A 49 1.20 17.93 22.79
N CYS A 50 1.43 16.62 22.72
CA CYS A 50 1.84 15.81 23.86
C CYS A 50 2.67 14.59 23.44
N HIS A 51 3.35 13.95 24.39
CA HIS A 51 4.18 12.77 24.15
C HIS A 51 3.42 11.67 23.40
N GLY A 52 2.19 11.37 23.81
CA GLY A 52 1.38 10.34 23.16
C GLY A 52 1.19 10.59 21.67
N SER A 53 0.81 11.82 21.31
CA SER A 53 0.62 12.22 19.91
C SER A 53 1.93 12.20 19.10
N LEU A 54 3.03 12.68 19.67
CA LEU A 54 4.34 12.68 19.00
C LEU A 54 4.86 11.26 18.79
N VAL A 55 4.71 10.40 19.80
CA VAL A 55 5.06 8.99 19.71
C VAL A 55 4.24 8.29 18.64
N GLU A 56 2.94 8.56 18.56
CA GLU A 56 2.07 7.95 17.56
C GLU A 56 2.44 8.38 16.13
N VAL A 57 2.66 9.67 15.90
CA VAL A 57 3.08 10.20 14.60
C VAL A 57 4.41 9.59 14.15
N LEU A 58 5.44 9.64 15.01
CA LEU A 58 6.76 9.12 14.68
C LEU A 58 6.75 7.60 14.49
N THR A 59 6.04 6.86 15.34
CA THR A 59 5.88 5.41 15.21
C THR A 59 5.23 5.05 13.88
N THR A 60 4.20 5.80 13.47
CA THR A 60 3.50 5.56 12.21
C THR A 60 4.42 5.80 11.01
N ILE A 61 5.15 6.90 10.98
CA ILE A 61 6.11 7.22 9.90
C ILE A 61 7.17 6.13 9.79
N ILE A 62 7.79 5.75 10.92
CA ILE A 62 8.83 4.72 10.95
C ILE A 62 8.26 3.35 10.52
N TRP A 63 7.07 2.98 11.01
CA TRP A 63 6.41 1.73 10.61
C TRP A 63 6.13 1.67 9.12
N VAL A 64 5.58 2.74 8.53
CA VAL A 64 5.27 2.82 7.11
C VAL A 64 6.53 2.66 6.27
N ALA A 65 7.60 3.38 6.62
CA ALA A 65 8.87 3.34 5.90
C ALA A 65 9.66 2.02 6.08
N SER A 66 9.34 1.23 7.11
CA SER A 66 10.05 -0.02 7.44
C SER A 66 9.16 -1.25 7.29
N GLY A 67 8.51 -1.68 8.36
CA GLY A 67 7.78 -2.94 8.43
C GLY A 67 6.65 -3.04 7.41
N HIS A 68 5.88 -1.96 7.20
CA HIS A 68 4.83 -1.95 6.19
C HIS A 68 5.41 -2.07 4.78
N HIS A 69 6.37 -1.20 4.41
CA HIS A 69 7.03 -1.26 3.11
C HIS A 69 7.64 -2.64 2.84
N ALA A 70 8.40 -3.19 3.80
CA ALA A 70 9.01 -4.51 3.68
C ALA A 70 7.97 -5.62 3.43
N ALA A 71 6.86 -5.60 4.16
CA ALA A 71 5.80 -6.61 4.07
C ALA A 71 5.11 -6.62 2.70
N VAL A 72 4.91 -5.45 2.07
CA VAL A 72 4.25 -5.35 0.76
C VAL A 72 5.21 -5.37 -0.43
N ASN A 73 6.51 -5.09 -0.20
CA ASN A 73 7.50 -4.96 -1.26
C ASN A 73 8.30 -6.25 -1.51
N PHE A 74 8.91 -6.85 -0.48
CA PHE A 74 9.88 -7.94 -0.69
C PHE A 74 9.22 -9.25 -1.12
N GLY A 75 7.90 -9.37 -0.97
CA GLY A 75 7.11 -10.47 -1.50
C GLY A 75 6.76 -10.35 -2.99
N GLN A 76 7.06 -9.23 -3.66
CA GLN A 76 6.66 -9.01 -5.05
C GLN A 76 7.16 -10.12 -5.98
N TYR A 77 8.47 -10.30 -6.16
CA TYR A 77 8.99 -11.35 -7.04
C TYR A 77 8.72 -12.78 -6.51
N PRO A 78 8.92 -13.09 -5.21
CA PRO A 78 8.65 -14.43 -4.69
C PRO A 78 7.23 -14.96 -4.95
N TYR A 79 6.21 -14.08 -4.92
CA TYR A 79 4.83 -14.48 -5.19
C TYR A 79 4.35 -14.15 -6.60
N ALA A 80 4.77 -13.03 -7.18
CA ALA A 80 4.30 -12.55 -8.48
C ALA A 80 5.17 -12.99 -9.66
N GLY A 81 6.38 -13.51 -9.41
CA GLY A 81 7.29 -13.99 -10.46
C GLY A 81 6.71 -15.13 -11.27
N TYR A 82 5.80 -15.93 -10.68
CA TYR A 82 4.91 -16.81 -11.42
C TYR A 82 3.61 -16.05 -11.75
N PHE A 83 3.56 -15.43 -12.93
CA PHE A 83 2.48 -14.50 -13.31
C PHE A 83 1.04 -15.01 -13.12
N PRO A 84 0.70 -16.31 -13.30
CA PRO A 84 -0.67 -16.77 -13.08
C PRO A 84 -1.10 -16.64 -11.62
N ASN A 85 -0.15 -16.62 -10.67
CA ASN A 85 -0.43 -16.42 -9.26
C ASN A 85 -0.76 -14.95 -8.91
N ARG A 86 -0.26 -13.98 -9.69
CA ARG A 86 -0.56 -12.55 -9.50
C ARG A 86 -0.56 -11.79 -10.83
N PRO A 87 -1.60 -11.96 -11.67
CA PRO A 87 -1.68 -11.29 -12.97
C PRO A 87 -1.86 -9.78 -12.79
N THR A 88 -1.13 -8.98 -13.58
CA THR A 88 -1.17 -7.51 -13.51
C THR A 88 -2.27 -6.87 -14.37
N ILE A 89 -2.81 -7.63 -15.33
CA ILE A 89 -3.91 -7.20 -16.20
C ILE A 89 -4.78 -8.39 -16.63
N ALA A 90 -6.07 -8.13 -16.86
CA ALA A 90 -6.95 -9.00 -17.62
C ALA A 90 -7.30 -8.34 -18.98
N ARG A 91 -7.07 -9.04 -20.08
CA ARG A 91 -7.26 -8.58 -21.47
C ARG A 91 -8.62 -8.95 -22.05
N ARG A 92 -9.35 -9.84 -21.37
CA ARG A 92 -10.69 -10.30 -21.80
C ARG A 92 -11.64 -10.20 -20.61
N ASN A 93 -12.92 -9.98 -20.92
CA ASN A 93 -13.98 -10.02 -19.91
C ASN A 93 -14.23 -11.45 -19.44
N MET A 94 -14.84 -11.58 -18.26
CA MET A 94 -15.27 -12.88 -17.76
C MET A 94 -16.24 -13.55 -18.75
N PRO A 95 -16.10 -14.86 -18.99
CA PRO A 95 -17.04 -15.59 -19.82
C PRO A 95 -18.42 -15.56 -19.15
N THR A 96 -19.46 -15.28 -19.94
CA THR A 96 -20.85 -15.34 -19.48
C THR A 96 -21.61 -16.39 -20.27
N GLU A 97 -22.58 -17.05 -19.64
CA GLU A 97 -23.38 -18.12 -20.27
C GLU A 97 -24.12 -17.63 -21.54
N GLY A 98 -24.48 -16.34 -21.60
CA GLY A 98 -25.17 -15.74 -22.75
C GLY A 98 -24.30 -15.51 -23.99
N GLN A 99 -22.97 -15.59 -23.89
CA GLN A 99 -22.05 -15.49 -25.03
C GLN A 99 -21.87 -16.82 -25.79
N ALA A 100 -22.57 -17.88 -25.37
CA ALA A 100 -22.56 -19.19 -26.02
C ALA A 100 -23.10 -19.19 -27.48
N CYS A 101 -23.71 -18.10 -27.93
CA CYS A 101 -24.34 -18.00 -29.26
C CYS A 101 -23.40 -17.59 -30.40
N SER A 102 -22.13 -17.26 -30.12
CA SER A 102 -21.10 -17.11 -31.16
C SER A 102 -20.14 -18.30 -31.10
N HIS A 103 -19.80 -18.87 -32.25
CA HIS A 103 -18.79 -19.94 -32.39
C HIS A 103 -17.39 -19.52 -31.83
N ASP A 104 -17.20 -18.22 -31.59
CA ASP A 104 -16.01 -17.56 -31.00
C ASP A 104 -16.15 -17.26 -29.48
N GLY A 105 -17.14 -17.81 -28.80
CA GLY A 105 -17.38 -17.57 -27.37
C GLY A 105 -16.32 -18.20 -26.47
N MET A 106 -15.91 -17.50 -25.41
CA MET A 106 -14.91 -18.01 -24.45
C MET A 106 -15.44 -19.18 -23.60
N GLN A 107 -16.76 -19.35 -23.46
CA GLN A 107 -17.36 -20.36 -22.58
C GLN A 107 -17.12 -21.81 -23.05
N PRO A 108 -17.33 -22.17 -24.33
CA PRO A 108 -16.96 -23.49 -24.83
C PRO A 108 -15.47 -23.81 -24.64
N THR A 109 -14.58 -22.86 -24.98
CA THR A 109 -13.13 -23.02 -24.78
C THR A 109 -12.77 -23.14 -23.30
N PHE A 110 -13.50 -22.49 -22.38
CA PHE A 110 -13.22 -22.59 -20.95
C PHE A 110 -13.57 -23.99 -20.40
N VAL A 111 -14.63 -24.62 -20.91
CA VAL A 111 -15.00 -25.99 -20.50
C VAL A 111 -14.00 -27.01 -21.03
N GLU A 112 -13.51 -26.83 -22.26
CA GLU A 112 -12.57 -27.76 -22.91
C GLU A 112 -11.10 -27.54 -22.50
N ASP A 113 -10.66 -26.28 -22.43
CA ASP A 113 -9.27 -25.87 -22.12
C ASP A 113 -9.26 -24.59 -21.25
N PRO A 114 -9.52 -24.72 -19.94
CA PRO A 114 -9.53 -23.59 -19.02
C PRO A 114 -8.16 -22.92 -18.89
N VAL A 115 -7.06 -23.66 -19.08
CA VAL A 115 -5.69 -23.11 -19.02
C VAL A 115 -5.48 -22.15 -20.19
N ARG A 116 -5.89 -22.52 -21.40
CA ARG A 116 -5.80 -21.63 -22.56
C ARG A 116 -6.58 -20.34 -22.34
N VAL A 117 -7.78 -20.43 -21.78
CA VAL A 117 -8.60 -19.25 -21.49
C VAL A 117 -7.93 -18.34 -20.46
N LEU A 118 -7.32 -18.89 -19.40
CA LEU A 118 -6.55 -18.10 -18.43
C LEU A 118 -5.34 -17.42 -19.09
N LEU A 119 -4.56 -18.13 -19.91
CA LEU A 119 -3.41 -17.56 -20.61
C LEU A 119 -3.79 -16.46 -21.61
N ASP A 120 -4.92 -16.63 -22.30
CA ASP A 120 -5.47 -15.62 -23.19
C ASP A 120 -6.02 -14.39 -22.44
N THR A 121 -6.49 -14.59 -21.21
CA THR A 121 -7.07 -13.54 -20.35
C THR A 121 -5.98 -12.74 -19.63
N PHE A 122 -4.98 -13.40 -19.08
CA PHE A 122 -3.88 -12.78 -18.32
C PHE A 122 -2.84 -12.11 -19.22
N PRO A 123 -1.79 -11.44 -18.68
CA PRO A 123 -0.80 -10.74 -19.49
C PRO A 123 -0.18 -11.66 -20.56
N SER A 124 0.16 -11.09 -21.72
CA SER A 124 0.90 -11.82 -22.75
C SER A 124 2.29 -12.22 -22.23
N GLN A 125 2.96 -13.14 -22.93
CA GLN A 125 4.36 -13.47 -22.62
C GLN A 125 5.25 -12.22 -22.64
N TYR A 126 5.09 -11.35 -23.65
CA TYR A 126 5.82 -10.09 -23.73
C TYR A 126 5.50 -9.17 -22.53
N GLN A 127 4.22 -8.98 -22.19
CA GLN A 127 3.83 -8.13 -21.06
C GLN A 127 4.36 -8.67 -19.72
N THR A 128 4.43 -9.99 -19.56
CA THR A 128 4.97 -10.65 -18.36
C THR A 128 6.46 -10.41 -18.17
N THR A 129 7.22 -10.20 -19.26
CA THR A 129 8.66 -9.90 -19.17
C THR A 129 8.98 -8.44 -18.78
N LEU A 130 7.98 -7.56 -18.77
CA LEU A 130 8.14 -6.13 -18.48
C LEU A 130 7.81 -5.74 -17.04
N VAL A 131 7.34 -6.70 -16.22
CA VAL A 131 6.87 -6.50 -14.84
C VAL A 131 7.80 -7.09 -13.80
#